data_AF-A0A8I0H4S0-F1
#
_entry.id   AF-A0A8I0H4S0-F1
#
_cell.length_a   1.000
_cell.length_b   1.000
_cell.length_c   1.000
_cell.angle_alpha   90.00
_cell.angle_beta   90.00
_cell.angle_gamma   90.00
#
_symmetry.space_group_name_H-M   'P 1'
#
loop_
_entity.id
_entity.type
_entity.pdbx_description
1 polymer ?
#
loop_
_entity_poly.entity_id
_entity_poly.type
_entity_poly.pdbx_seq_one_letter_code
_entity_poly.pdbx_strand_id
1 'polypeptide(L)' 'MDHERFKEEILIPLSKHEDVKLRKFNCSTMSIESAILIPYKPFNIIEGSYSMHSSLQKYYDFSVFLTVNKDEQIERLRK' A
#
# COMPACT_ATOMS: atom_id res chain seq x y z
N MET A 1 -6.35 4.91 -6.00
CA MET A 1 -5.38 3.80 -5.92
C MET A 1 -6.05 2.59 -6.56
N ASP A 2 -5.31 1.82 -7.36
CA ASP A 2 -5.82 0.59 -7.95
C ASP A 2 -5.72 -0.54 -6.91
N HIS A 3 -6.80 -0.74 -6.14
CA HIS A 3 -6.84 -1.71 -5.04
C HIS A 3 -6.75 -3.15 -5.53
N GLU A 4 -7.30 -3.45 -6.70
CA GLU A 4 -7.21 -4.79 -7.29
C GLU A 4 -5.77 -5.08 -7.68
N ARG A 5 -5.08 -4.13 -8.35
CA ARG A 5 -3.67 -4.31 -8.67
C ARG A 5 -2.79 -4.49 -7.43
N PHE A 6 -3.01 -3.67 -6.39
CA PHE A 6 -2.28 -3.80 -5.13
C PHE A 6 -2.50 -5.15 -4.46
N LYS A 7 -3.75 -5.63 -4.44
CA LYS A 7 -4.10 -6.94 -3.89
C LYS A 7 -3.42 -8.08 -4.65
N GLU A 8 -3.49 -8.08 -5.97
CA GLU A 8 -2.92 -9.15 -6.82
C GLU A 8 -1.39 -9.13 -6.83
N GLU A 9 -0.76 -7.95 -6.92
CA GLU A 9 0.71 -7.85 -7.00
C GLU A 9 1.40 -8.02 -5.65
N ILE A 10 0.76 -7.57 -4.57
CA ILE A 10 1.41 -7.42 -3.26
C ILE A 10 0.78 -8.33 -2.21
N LEU A 11 -0.52 -8.17 -1.91
CA LEU A 11 -1.12 -8.84 -0.75
C LEU A 11 -1.24 -10.36 -0.92
N ILE A 12 -1.63 -10.83 -2.11
CA ILE A 12 -1.75 -12.27 -2.36
C ILE A 12 -0.37 -12.96 -2.28
N PRO A 13 0.69 -12.49 -2.96
CA PRO A 13 2.02 -13.09 -2.82
C PRO A 13 2.55 -13.04 -1.39
N LEU A 14 2.41 -11.90 -0.68
CA LEU A 14 2.85 -11.79 0.70
C LEU A 14 2.12 -12.77 1.63
N SER A 15 0.81 -12.98 1.44
CA SER A 15 0.04 -13.96 2.21
C SER A 15 0.47 -15.42 2.01
N LYS A 16 1.22 -15.68 0.93
CA LYS A 16 1.79 -17.00 0.61
C LYS A 16 3.28 -17.09 0.93
N HIS A 17 3.87 -16.04 1.50
CA HIS A 17 5.31 -15.91 1.73
C HIS A 17 6.14 -15.94 0.43
N GLU A 18 5.59 -15.40 -0.66
CA GLU A 18 6.24 -15.32 -1.97
C GLU A 18 6.84 -13.93 -2.25
N ASP A 19 7.82 -13.88 -3.14
CA ASP A 19 8.40 -12.63 -3.63
C ASP A 19 7.35 -11.79 -4.39
N VAL A 20 7.45 -10.48 -4.21
CA VAL A 20 6.50 -9.51 -4.76
C VAL A 20 7.04 -8.92 -6.06
N LYS A 21 6.22 -8.91 -7.11
CA LYS A 21 6.47 -8.15 -8.35
C LYS A 21 5.70 -6.83 -8.29
N LEU A 22 6.37 -5.78 -7.82
CA LEU A 22 5.77 -4.45 -7.70
C LEU A 22 5.97 -3.65 -8.99
N ARG A 23 4.87 -3.11 -9.53
CA ARG A 23 4.93 -2.06 -10.55
C ARG A 23 4.59 -0.71 -9.94
N LYS A 24 5.61 0.15 -9.84
CA LYS A 24 5.45 1.51 -9.31
C LYS A 24 4.59 2.35 -10.25
N PHE A 25 3.73 3.18 -9.67
CA PHE A 25 3.03 4.22 -10.42
C PHE A 25 3.83 5.51 -10.33
N ASN A 26 4.21 6.07 -11.47
CA ASN A 26 4.92 7.34 -11.55
C ASN A 26 3.92 8.46 -11.79
N CYS A 27 3.75 9.34 -10.80
CA CYS A 27 2.80 10.45 -10.88
C CYS A 27 3.21 11.51 -11.93
N SER A 28 4.50 11.68 -12.19
CA SER A 28 4.99 12.69 -13.15
C SER A 28 4.68 12.31 -14.59
N THR A 29 4.77 11.01 -14.90
CA THR A 29 4.49 10.48 -16.24
C THR A 29 3.09 9.86 -16.35
N MET A 30 2.34 9.83 -15.24
CA MET A 30 1.02 9.19 -15.11
C MET A 30 1.01 7.75 -15.64
N SER A 31 2.11 7.01 -15.43
CA SER A 31 2.32 5.69 -16.03
C SER A 31 2.77 4.64 -15.01
N ILE A 32 2.60 3.38 -15.38
CA ILE A 32 3.08 2.23 -14.61
C ILE A 32 4.49 1.90 -15.10
N GLU A 33 5.45 1.87 -14.18
CA GLU A 33 6.85 1.53 -14.47
C GLU A 33 7.05 0.02 -14.61
N SER A 34 8.27 -0.36 -15.04
CA SER A 34 8.67 -1.76 -15.09
C SER A 34 8.59 -2.41 -13.72
N ALA A 35 8.29 -3.71 -13.71
CA ALA A 35 8.19 -4.47 -12.48
C ALA A 35 9.56 -4.61 -11.80
N ILE A 36 9.59 -4.37 -10.50
CA ILE A 36 10.73 -4.70 -9.64
C ILE A 36 10.37 -5.91 -8.79
N LEU A 37 11.34 -6.79 -8.56
CA LEU A 37 11.19 -7.93 -7.66
C LEU A 37 11.62 -7.51 -6.24
N ILE A 38 10.75 -7.74 -5.27
CA ILE A 38 11.01 -7.51 -3.86
C ILE A 38 10.97 -8.86 -3.16
N PRO A 39 12.10 -9.34 -2.63
CA PRO A 39 12.14 -10.61 -1.90
C PRO A 39 11.22 -10.59 -0.69
N TYR A 40 10.58 -11.72 -0.40
CA TYR A 40 9.76 -11.87 0.79
C TYR A 40 10.57 -11.59 2.06
N LYS A 41 9.93 -10.90 3.00
CA LYS A 41 10.43 -10.72 4.37
C LYS A 41 9.36 -11.13 5.36
N PRO A 42 9.74 -11.70 6.52
CA PRO A 42 8.78 -12.09 7.56
C PRO A 42 8.04 -10.90 8.21
N PHE A 43 8.53 -9.68 8.00
CA PHE A 43 7.94 -8.46 8.54
C PHE A 43 7.79 -7.43 7.42
N ASN A 44 6.53 -7.15 7.05
CA ASN A 44 6.17 -6.22 6.00
C ASN A 44 5.26 -5.13 6.56
N ILE A 45 5.59 -3.87 6.28
CA ILE A 45 4.75 -2.72 6.63
C ILE A 45 4.13 -2.19 5.35
N ILE A 46 2.79 -2.11 5.34
CA ILE A 46 2.03 -1.48 4.26
C ILE A 46 1.47 -0.17 4.78
N GLU A 47 1.91 0.95 4.19
CA GLU A 47 1.42 2.29 4.51
C GLU A 47 0.65 2.91 3.33
N GLY A 48 -0.30 3.78 3.65
CA GLY A 48 -1.08 4.49 2.65
C GLY A 48 -2.48 4.86 3.13
N SER A 49 -3.05 5.92 2.55
CA SER A 49 -4.36 6.47 2.95
C SER A 49 -5.54 5.51 2.78
N TYR A 50 -5.36 4.45 1.98
CA TYR A 50 -6.38 3.45 1.69
C TYR A 50 -5.96 2.01 2.06
N SER A 51 -4.84 1.85 2.79
CA SER A 51 -4.35 0.51 3.14
C SER A 51 -5.32 -0.25 4.04
N MET A 52 -6.15 0.45 4.84
CA MET A 52 -7.17 -0.18 5.70
C MET A 52 -8.55 -0.37 5.03
N HIS A 53 -8.64 -0.29 3.70
CA HIS A 53 -9.89 -0.55 2.99
C HIS A 53 -10.43 -1.96 3.33
N SER A 54 -11.75 -2.08 3.51
CA SER A 54 -12.40 -3.30 4.02
C SER A 54 -12.07 -4.57 3.22
N SER A 55 -11.92 -4.46 1.89
CA SER A 55 -11.56 -5.58 1.02
C SER A 55 -10.14 -6.13 1.25
N LEU A 56 -9.26 -5.36 1.88
CA LEU A 56 -7.85 -5.69 2.10
C LEU A 56 -7.56 -6.21 3.51
N GLN A 57 -8.46 -5.95 4.47
CA GLN A 57 -8.25 -6.25 5.89
C GLN A 57 -7.91 -7.72 6.18
N LYS A 58 -8.45 -8.65 5.39
CA LYS A 58 -8.20 -10.09 5.55
C LYS A 58 -6.74 -10.53 5.31
N TYR A 59 -5.90 -9.66 4.76
CA TYR A 59 -4.49 -9.96 4.45
C TYR A 59 -3.52 -9.42 5.50
N TYR A 60 -3.99 -8.71 6.52
CA TYR A 60 -3.14 -8.13 7.55
C TYR A 60 -3.27 -8.90 8.86
N ASP A 61 -2.13 -9.21 9.49
CA ASP A 61 -2.12 -9.72 10.86
C ASP A 61 -2.47 -8.62 11.88
N PHE A 62 -1.99 -7.40 11.62
CA PHE A 62 -2.22 -6.22 12.45
C PHE A 62 -2.53 -4.99 11.61
N SER A 63 -3.33 -4.07 12.15
CA SER A 63 -3.67 -2.81 11.50
C SER A 63 -3.57 -1.66 12.49
N VAL A 64 -3.00 -0.54 12.04
CA VAL A 64 -2.90 0.70 12.82
C VAL A 64 -3.48 1.83 12.00
N PHE A 65 -4.47 2.53 12.55
CA PHE A 65 -5.04 3.72 11.93
C PHE A 65 -4.53 4.96 12.66
N LEU A 66 -3.84 5.84 11.94
CA LEU A 66 -3.39 7.12 12.47
C LEU A 66 -4.41 8.19 12.13
N THR A 67 -4.89 8.91 13.15
CA THR A 67 -5.83 10.02 12.99
C THR A 67 -5.22 11.31 13.51
N VAL A 68 -5.69 12.42 12.97
CA VAL A 68 -5.31 13.78 13.36
C VAL A 68 -6.56 14.64 13.33
N ASN A 69 -6.62 15.66 14.18
CA ASN A 69 -7.76 16.57 14.16
C ASN A 69 -7.84 17.31 12.80
N LYS A 70 -9.05 17.73 12.42
CA LYS A 70 -9.32 18.29 11.10
C LYS A 70 -8.52 19.57 10.83
N ASP A 71 -8.39 20.44 11.83
CA ASP A 71 -7.73 21.74 11.67
C ASP A 71 -6.22 21.56 11.43
N GLU A 72 -5.58 20.67 12.20
CA GLU A 72 -4.19 20.27 12.02
C GLU A 72 -3.96 19.56 10.69
N GLN A 73 -4.90 18.73 10.23
CA GLN A 73 -4.82 18.11 8.91
C GLN A 73 -4.79 19.16 7.80
N ILE A 74 -5.71 20.13 7.85
CA ILE A 74 -5.81 21.20 6.85
C ILE A 74 -4.54 22.06 6.88
N GLU A 75 -4.05 22.41 8.07
CA GLU A 75 -2.84 23.22 8.22
C GLU A 75 -1.61 22.51 7.63
N ARG A 76 -1.47 21.20 7.81
CA ARG A 76 -0.39 20.41 7.20
C ARG A 76 -0.48 20.34 5.68
N LEU A 77 -1.69 20.24 5.13
CA LEU A 77 -1.91 20.14 3.68
C LEU A 77 -1.74 21.47 2.93
N ARG A 78 -1.71 22.61 3.64
CA ARG A 78 -1.50 23.94 3.06
C ARG A 78 -0.02 24.31 2.88
N LYS A 79 0.89 23.61 3.55
CA LYS A 79 2.34 23.78 3.42
C LYS A 79 2.85 23.07 2.17
#